data_AF-A0A8T0T1F0-F1
#
_entry.id   AF-A0A8T0T1F0-F1
#
_cell.length_a   1.000
_cell.length_b   1.000
_cell.length_c   1.000
_cell.angle_alpha   90.00
_cell.angle_beta   90.00
_cell.angle_gamma   90.00
#
_symmetry.space_group_name_H-M   'P 1'
#
loop_
_entity.id
_entity.type
_entity.pdbx_description
1 polymer ?
#
loop_
_entity_poly.entity_id
_entity_poly.type
_entity_poly.pdbx_seq_one_letter_code
_entity_poly.pdbx_strand_id
1 'polypeptide(L)'
;MSKWRRYLYLLLDHSSKENYPLHRIDASTLFCPANQKITPTEIEDARLPAPFISFTASPTAEYGSRVLDFFTLFGRGEGEKKSLVAGADENGLTVMYDLARRTVHYQVGLNEPKDIDAVSLAVGDSLYVIERTPLLRRRCGFEALVYDGEQYNEHDESIWEWRWRRLEPPPYVLAPGYKPTPISAYTVVGGSDIWISTPDIGTYSFSTSAGTWSRAGKWGAPLPRPR
;
A
#
# COMPACT_ATOMS: atom_id res chain seq x y z
N MET A 1 -2.06 27.79 -9.14
CA MET A 1 -2.44 26.60 -9.95
C MET A 1 -2.24 25.38 -9.09
N SER A 2 -3.33 24.72 -8.71
CA SER A 2 -3.29 23.57 -7.82
C SER A 2 -2.48 22.43 -8.47
N LYS A 3 -1.45 21.93 -7.76
CA LYS A 3 -0.60 20.80 -8.19
C LYS A 3 -1.39 19.48 -8.13
N TRP A 4 -2.41 19.32 -8.96
CA TRP A 4 -3.09 18.02 -9.09
C TRP A 4 -2.17 17.07 -9.85
N ARG A 5 -2.16 15.81 -9.45
CA ARG A 5 -1.49 14.76 -10.22
C ARG A 5 -2.19 14.69 -11.58
N ARG A 6 -1.42 14.85 -12.66
CA ARG A 6 -1.92 14.81 -14.05
C ARG A 6 -2.61 13.48 -14.38
N TYR A 7 -2.22 12.39 -13.70
CA TYR A 7 -2.71 11.05 -13.99
C TYR A 7 -3.29 10.38 -12.75
N LEU A 8 -4.40 9.69 -12.95
CA LEU A 8 -4.96 8.67 -12.07
C LEU A 8 -4.51 7.29 -12.58
N TYR A 9 -4.01 6.47 -11.66
CA TYR A 9 -3.65 5.09 -11.94
C TYR A 9 -4.72 4.19 -11.33
N LEU A 10 -5.46 3.48 -12.19
CA LEU A 10 -6.55 2.60 -11.80
C LEU A 10 -6.14 1.16 -12.08
N LEU A 11 -5.98 0.36 -11.03
CA LEU A 11 -5.76 -1.07 -11.16
C LEU A 11 -7.11 -1.79 -11.09
N LEU A 12 -7.39 -2.63 -12.07
CA LEU A 12 -8.58 -3.47 -12.03
C LEU A 12 -8.20 -4.85 -11.51
N ASP A 13 -8.97 -5.33 -10.54
CA ASP A 13 -8.98 -6.73 -10.16
C ASP A 13 -10.04 -7.45 -11.00
N HIS A 14 -9.58 -8.21 -11.99
CA HIS A 14 -10.43 -9.13 -12.71
C HIS A 14 -10.31 -10.51 -12.07
N SER A 15 -11.13 -10.76 -11.05
CA SER A 15 -11.19 -12.01 -10.28
C SER A 15 -11.26 -13.30 -11.12
N SER A 16 -11.65 -13.21 -12.39
CA SER A 16 -11.74 -14.34 -13.32
C SER A 16 -10.57 -14.48 -14.30
N LYS A 17 -9.69 -13.47 -14.43
CA LYS A 17 -8.62 -13.42 -15.45
C LYS A 17 -7.21 -13.46 -14.88
N GLU A 18 -7.07 -13.42 -13.55
CA GLU A 18 -5.77 -13.49 -12.86
C GLU A 18 -4.75 -12.45 -13.39
N ASN A 19 -5.29 -11.37 -13.97
CA ASN A 19 -4.56 -10.31 -14.64
C ASN A 19 -5.07 -8.99 -14.10
N TYR A 20 -4.14 -8.19 -13.63
CA TYR A 20 -4.35 -6.90 -13.00
C TYR A 20 -3.90 -5.79 -13.95
N PRO A 21 -4.74 -5.36 -14.92
CA PRO A 21 -4.39 -4.26 -15.80
C PRO A 21 -4.41 -2.94 -15.02
N LEU A 22 -3.30 -2.22 -15.11
CA LEU A 22 -3.17 -0.86 -14.62
C LEU A 22 -3.47 0.11 -15.75
N HIS A 23 -4.51 0.92 -15.59
CA HIS A 23 -4.90 1.96 -16.53
C HIS A 23 -4.35 3.30 -16.06
N ARG A 24 -3.85 4.10 -17.01
CA ARG A 24 -3.41 5.47 -16.76
C ARG A 24 -4.40 6.45 -17.38
N ILE A 25 -5.17 7.12 -16.55
CA ILE A 25 -6.23 8.04 -16.93
C ILE A 25 -5.75 9.47 -16.73
N ASP A 26 -5.97 10.36 -17.70
CA ASP A 26 -5.69 11.79 -17.52
C ASP A 26 -6.74 12.39 -16.59
N ALA A 27 -6.31 12.86 -15.41
CA ALA A 27 -7.25 13.35 -14.40
C ALA A 27 -7.97 14.64 -14.84
N SER A 28 -7.42 15.39 -15.82
CA SER A 28 -8.08 16.58 -16.35
C SER A 28 -9.38 16.28 -17.08
N THR A 29 -9.60 15.03 -17.51
CA THR A 29 -10.85 14.62 -18.15
C THR A 29 -11.93 14.21 -17.16
N LEU A 30 -11.60 14.08 -15.86
CA LEU A 30 -12.52 13.58 -14.84
C LEU A 30 -13.23 14.69 -14.05
N PHE A 31 -12.72 15.92 -14.10
CA PHE A 31 -13.22 17.02 -13.29
C PHE A 31 -13.47 18.26 -14.15
N CYS A 32 -14.68 18.81 -14.06
CA CYS A 32 -14.99 20.11 -14.66
C CYS A 32 -14.50 21.25 -13.74
N PRO A 33 -14.03 22.37 -14.30
CA PRO A 33 -13.76 23.59 -13.52
C PRO A 33 -15.02 24.09 -12.79
N ALA A 34 -14.85 24.57 -11.55
CA ALA A 34 -15.96 24.98 -10.67
C ALA A 34 -16.90 26.06 -11.25
N ASN A 35 -16.47 26.82 -12.26
CA ASN A 35 -17.23 27.91 -12.88
C ASN A 35 -17.93 27.50 -14.19
N GLN A 36 -17.86 26.24 -14.60
CA GLN A 36 -18.57 25.75 -15.77
C GLN A 36 -20.01 25.38 -15.39
N LYS A 37 -21.00 26.03 -16.01
CA LYS A 37 -22.39 25.56 -15.94
C LYS A 37 -22.46 24.20 -16.62
N ILE A 38 -22.51 23.13 -15.83
CA ILE A 38 -22.74 21.78 -16.34
C ILE A 38 -24.21 21.71 -16.73
N THR A 39 -24.50 21.87 -18.02
CA THR A 39 -25.73 21.31 -18.57
C THR A 39 -25.63 19.79 -18.44
N PRO A 40 -26.63 19.08 -17.89
CA PRO A 40 -26.61 17.63 -17.83
C PRO A 40 -26.70 17.09 -19.26
N THR A 41 -25.54 16.95 -19.90
CA THR A 41 -25.39 16.19 -21.14
C THR A 41 -25.56 14.71 -20.78
N GLU A 42 -26.06 13.92 -21.74
CA GLU A 42 -26.16 12.46 -21.65
C GLU A 42 -24.92 11.86 -20.99
N ILE A 43 -25.13 10.88 -20.10
CA ILE A 43 -24.06 10.10 -19.49
C ILE A 43 -23.22 9.51 -20.64
N GLU A 44 -22.03 10.06 -20.84
CA GLU A 44 -21.10 9.56 -21.85
C GLU A 44 -20.57 8.21 -21.37
N ASP A 45 -20.74 7.17 -22.20
CA ASP A 45 -20.18 5.85 -21.94
C ASP A 45 -18.66 5.89 -22.17
N ALA A 46 -17.93 6.33 -21.14
CA ALA A 46 -16.49 6.52 -21.17
C ALA A 46 -15.79 5.17 -20.98
N ARG A 47 -15.32 4.58 -22.09
CA ARG A 47 -14.45 3.39 -22.05
C ARG A 47 -13.11 3.73 -21.40
N LEU A 48 -12.61 2.83 -20.56
CA LEU A 48 -11.27 2.96 -20.00
C LEU A 48 -10.22 2.97 -21.12
N PRO A 49 -9.14 3.77 -20.98
CA PRO A 49 -8.02 3.72 -21.92
C PRO A 49 -7.41 2.31 -21.93
N ALA A 50 -6.65 1.97 -22.98
CA ALA A 50 -5.93 0.70 -23.02
C ALA A 50 -5.05 0.50 -21.76
N PRO A 51 -4.91 -0.73 -21.26
CA PRO A 51 -4.00 -1.02 -20.14
C PRO A 51 -2.61 -0.46 -20.40
N PHE A 52 -2.08 0.26 -19.42
CA PHE A 52 -0.73 0.81 -19.46
C PHE A 52 0.32 -0.28 -19.21
N ILE A 53 0.03 -1.18 -18.28
CA ILE A 53 0.77 -2.42 -17.98
C ILE A 53 -0.19 -3.41 -17.34
N SER A 54 0.12 -4.70 -17.38
CA SER A 54 -0.62 -5.76 -16.71
C SER A 54 0.31 -6.53 -15.78
N PHE A 55 -0.17 -6.84 -14.59
CA PHE A 55 0.50 -7.72 -13.64
C PHE A 55 -0.21 -9.07 -13.58
N THR A 56 0.54 -10.13 -13.37
CA THR A 56 0.04 -11.49 -13.21
C THR A 56 0.63 -12.05 -11.93
N ALA A 57 -0.22 -12.58 -11.05
CA ALA A 57 0.25 -13.29 -9.86
C ALA A 57 0.94 -14.59 -10.24
N SER A 58 1.84 -15.06 -9.37
CA SER A 58 2.50 -16.35 -9.58
C SER A 58 1.47 -17.48 -9.53
N PRO A 59 1.68 -18.59 -10.26
CA PRO A 59 0.84 -19.77 -10.15
C PRO A 59 0.87 -20.31 -8.71
N THR A 60 -0.30 -20.48 -8.12
CA THR A 60 -0.47 -21.04 -6.78
C THR A 60 -0.70 -22.56 -6.88
N ALA A 61 -0.14 -23.33 -5.95
CA ALA A 61 -0.19 -24.79 -5.99
C ALA A 61 -1.53 -25.37 -5.51
N GLU A 62 -2.30 -24.59 -4.74
CA GLU A 62 -3.61 -24.97 -4.22
C GLU A 62 -4.73 -24.21 -4.94
N TYR A 63 -5.87 -24.90 -5.11
CA TYR A 63 -7.00 -24.50 -5.94
C TYR A 63 -7.45 -23.03 -5.72
N GLY A 64 -7.22 -22.20 -6.74
CA GLY A 64 -8.26 -21.29 -7.24
C GLY A 64 -8.14 -19.80 -6.92
N SER A 65 -7.10 -19.34 -6.24
CA SER A 65 -6.88 -17.91 -6.01
C SER A 65 -5.47 -17.53 -6.45
N ARG A 66 -5.36 -16.68 -7.48
CA ARG A 66 -4.10 -16.03 -7.89
C ARG A 66 -4.21 -14.55 -7.60
N VAL A 67 -4.31 -14.22 -6.32
CA VAL A 67 -4.59 -12.86 -5.88
C VAL A 67 -3.32 -12.10 -5.60
N LEU A 68 -3.25 -10.88 -6.13
CA LEU A 68 -2.29 -9.88 -5.67
C LEU A 68 -2.95 -9.10 -4.52
N ASP A 69 -2.41 -9.26 -3.31
CA ASP A 69 -3.06 -8.85 -2.07
C ASP A 69 -3.06 -7.34 -1.86
N PHE A 70 -2.06 -6.62 -2.38
CA PHE A 70 -2.00 -5.17 -2.25
C PHE A 70 -1.36 -4.50 -3.45
N PHE A 71 -1.77 -3.24 -3.67
CA PHE A 71 -1.15 -2.34 -4.63
C PHE A 71 -1.18 -0.92 -4.12
N THR A 72 0.00 -0.30 -4.01
CA THR A 72 0.09 1.09 -3.57
C THR A 72 1.14 1.87 -4.34
N LEU A 73 0.94 3.19 -4.41
CA LEU A 73 1.84 4.13 -5.06
C LEU A 73 2.70 4.84 -4.00
N PHE A 74 4.01 4.61 -4.05
CA PHE A 74 4.99 5.08 -3.07
C PHE A 74 6.31 5.49 -3.75
N GLY A 75 7.36 5.69 -2.94
CA GLY A 75 8.70 6.01 -3.41
C GLY A 75 8.89 7.46 -3.87
N ARG A 76 10.14 7.76 -4.22
CA ARG A 76 10.57 9.06 -4.72
C ARG A 76 10.98 8.94 -6.19
N GLY A 77 10.14 9.45 -7.09
CA GLY A 77 10.47 9.61 -8.50
C GLY A 77 11.03 11.00 -8.81
N GLU A 78 11.31 11.24 -10.09
CA GLU A 78 11.83 12.51 -10.60
C GLU A 78 10.89 13.68 -10.23
N GLY A 79 11.45 14.75 -9.66
CA GLY A 79 10.69 15.92 -9.21
C GLY A 79 9.75 15.66 -8.03
N GLU A 80 10.13 14.77 -7.11
CA GLU A 80 9.40 14.45 -5.86
C GLU A 80 8.01 13.81 -6.06
N LYS A 81 7.79 13.21 -7.23
CA LYS A 81 6.54 12.50 -7.53
C LYS A 81 6.70 11.02 -7.24
N LYS A 82 5.80 10.46 -6.43
CA LYS A 82 5.70 9.00 -6.24
C LYS A 82 5.52 8.30 -7.59
N SER A 83 6.44 7.40 -7.93
CA SER A 83 6.44 6.66 -9.21
C SER A 83 6.44 5.15 -9.03
N LEU A 84 6.66 4.64 -7.82
CA LEU A 84 6.76 3.20 -7.59
C LEU A 84 5.41 2.62 -7.24
N VAL A 85 5.05 1.56 -7.97
CA VAL A 85 3.92 0.70 -7.64
C VAL A 85 4.48 -0.64 -7.20
N ALA A 86 4.03 -1.15 -6.06
CA ALA A 86 4.37 -2.50 -5.62
C ALA A 86 3.13 -3.26 -5.20
N GLY A 87 3.18 -4.57 -5.42
CA GLY A 87 2.23 -5.53 -4.92
C GLY A 87 2.89 -6.87 -4.65
N ALA A 88 2.26 -7.70 -3.83
CA ALA A 88 2.70 -9.06 -3.57
C ALA A 88 1.57 -10.06 -3.84
N ASP A 89 1.94 -11.27 -4.22
CA ASP A 89 1.04 -12.41 -4.19
C ASP A 89 1.01 -13.08 -2.81
N GLU A 90 0.11 -14.05 -2.65
CA GLU A 90 -0.06 -14.86 -1.44
C GLU A 90 1.20 -15.63 -1.00
N ASN A 91 2.19 -15.81 -1.89
CA ASN A 91 3.47 -16.44 -1.57
C ASN A 91 4.50 -15.42 -1.07
N GLY A 92 4.12 -14.15 -0.98
CA GLY A 92 4.99 -13.04 -0.62
C GLY A 92 5.93 -12.61 -1.75
N LEU A 93 5.73 -13.10 -2.99
CA LEU A 93 6.53 -12.70 -4.13
C LEU A 93 6.09 -11.31 -4.57
N THR A 94 7.01 -10.36 -4.46
CA THR A 94 6.71 -8.95 -4.63
C THR A 94 7.12 -8.48 -6.02
N VAL A 95 6.22 -7.80 -6.73
CA VAL A 95 6.54 -7.06 -7.95
C VAL A 95 6.63 -5.58 -7.61
N MET A 96 7.65 -4.89 -8.13
CA MET A 96 7.79 -3.45 -8.01
C MET A 96 8.11 -2.84 -9.37
N TYR A 97 7.33 -1.84 -9.76
CA TYR A 97 7.40 -1.19 -11.06
C TYR A 97 7.53 0.33 -10.91
N ASP A 98 8.51 0.90 -11.59
CA ASP A 98 8.69 2.35 -11.69
C ASP A 98 7.92 2.89 -12.90
N LEU A 99 6.83 3.62 -12.63
CA LEU A 99 5.98 4.24 -13.65
C LEU A 99 6.68 5.33 -14.46
N ALA A 100 7.67 6.02 -13.88
CA ALA A 100 8.39 7.10 -14.53
C ALA A 100 9.44 6.54 -15.49
N ARG A 101 10.23 5.56 -15.02
CA ARG A 101 11.30 4.91 -15.80
C ARG A 101 10.81 3.77 -16.68
N ARG A 102 9.61 3.26 -16.42
CA ARG A 102 9.02 2.07 -17.06
C ARG A 102 9.86 0.82 -16.89
N THR A 103 10.44 0.66 -15.70
CA THR A 103 11.34 -0.45 -15.35
C THR A 103 10.76 -1.27 -14.21
N VAL A 104 11.02 -2.58 -14.23
CA VAL A 104 10.74 -3.48 -13.11
C VAL A 104 11.98 -3.52 -12.23
N HIS A 105 11.79 -3.38 -10.92
CA HIS A 105 12.87 -3.61 -9.96
C HIS A 105 13.02 -5.12 -9.70
N TYR A 106 14.24 -5.57 -9.42
CA TYR A 106 14.49 -6.95 -9.02
C TYR A 106 13.64 -7.31 -7.79
N GLN A 107 13.29 -8.59 -7.70
CA GLN A 107 12.35 -9.09 -6.72
C GLN A 107 12.88 -8.90 -5.28
N VAL A 108 12.15 -8.11 -4.49
CA VAL A 108 12.38 -7.93 -3.06
C VAL A 108 11.26 -8.66 -2.33
N GLY A 109 11.44 -9.95 -2.04
CA GLY A 109 10.39 -10.78 -1.41
C GLY A 109 10.09 -10.37 0.03
N LEU A 110 8.82 -10.45 0.44
CA LEU A 110 8.42 -10.27 1.84
C LEU A 110 9.18 -11.25 2.74
N ASN A 111 9.46 -10.84 3.99
CA ASN A 111 10.13 -11.75 4.94
C ASN A 111 9.23 -12.93 5.33
N GLU A 112 7.91 -12.73 5.30
CA GLU A 112 6.91 -13.78 5.50
C GLU A 112 5.70 -13.45 4.61
N PRO A 113 5.08 -14.45 3.94
CA PRO A 113 3.84 -14.23 3.21
C PRO A 113 2.78 -13.61 4.12
N LYS A 114 1.97 -12.71 3.55
CA LYS A 114 0.83 -12.11 4.26
C LYS A 114 -0.42 -12.91 3.93
N ASP A 115 -1.35 -12.95 4.87
CA ASP A 115 -2.67 -13.49 4.61
C ASP A 115 -3.45 -12.56 3.67
N ILE A 116 -4.50 -13.09 3.06
CA ILE A 116 -5.35 -12.37 2.11
C ILE A 116 -5.85 -11.06 2.73
N ASP A 117 -5.99 -10.03 1.89
CA ASP A 117 -6.47 -8.69 2.25
C ASP A 117 -5.55 -7.91 3.21
N ALA A 118 -4.25 -8.18 3.19
CA ALA A 118 -3.25 -7.42 3.94
C ALA A 118 -3.45 -5.90 3.81
N VAL A 119 -3.30 -5.19 4.93
CA VAL A 119 -3.40 -3.73 4.95
C VAL A 119 -2.09 -3.14 4.43
N SER A 120 -2.18 -2.30 3.39
CA SER A 120 -1.03 -1.63 2.80
C SER A 120 -1.19 -0.11 2.79
N LEU A 121 -0.11 0.61 3.11
CA LEU A 121 -0.10 2.05 3.27
C LEU A 121 1.21 2.66 2.78
N ALA A 122 1.11 3.72 1.97
CA ALA A 122 2.29 4.51 1.57
C ALA A 122 2.46 5.70 2.53
N VAL A 123 3.56 5.72 3.29
CA VAL A 123 3.91 6.82 4.22
C VAL A 123 5.27 7.37 3.83
N GLY A 124 5.34 8.67 3.56
CA GLY A 124 6.50 9.26 2.90
C GLY A 124 6.83 8.51 1.60
N ASP A 125 8.08 8.06 1.51
CA ASP A 125 8.63 7.29 0.39
C ASP A 125 8.57 5.77 0.60
N SER A 126 8.06 5.31 1.74
CA SER A 126 8.05 3.89 2.12
C SER A 126 6.67 3.27 2.02
N LEU A 127 6.64 1.94 1.91
CA LEU A 127 5.42 1.14 1.89
C LEU A 127 5.37 0.27 3.15
N TYR A 128 4.29 0.38 3.91
CA TYR A 128 4.01 -0.38 5.11
C TYR A 128 2.94 -1.43 4.84
N VAL A 129 3.19 -2.68 5.22
CA VAL A 129 2.26 -3.80 5.05
C VAL A 129 2.07 -4.52 6.36
N ILE A 130 0.82 -4.64 6.82
CA ILE A 130 0.44 -5.36 8.03
C ILE A 130 -0.63 -6.39 7.70
N GLU A 131 -0.55 -7.56 8.33
CA GLU A 131 -1.62 -8.55 8.26
C GLU A 131 -2.95 -7.92 8.67
N ARG A 132 -4.02 -8.20 7.91
CA ARG A 132 -5.36 -7.73 8.27
C ARG A 132 -5.79 -8.23 9.64
N THR A 133 -5.43 -9.46 9.98
CA THR A 133 -5.68 -10.06 11.28
C THR A 133 -4.34 -10.39 11.93
N PRO A 134 -3.70 -9.44 12.64
CA PRO A 134 -2.38 -9.67 13.21
C PRO A 134 -2.36 -10.87 14.17
N LEU A 135 -1.44 -11.81 13.94
CA LEU A 135 -1.31 -13.02 14.76
C LEU A 135 -0.07 -12.98 15.67
N LEU A 136 -0.22 -13.42 16.93
CA LEU A 136 0.87 -13.49 17.90
C LEU A 136 2.04 -14.38 17.45
N ARG A 137 1.76 -15.43 16.68
CA ARG A 137 2.77 -16.42 16.24
C ARG A 137 3.56 -15.96 15.00
N ARG A 138 3.08 -14.95 14.29
CA ARG A 138 3.72 -14.43 13.07
C ARG A 138 4.87 -13.53 13.46
N ARG A 139 6.05 -13.82 12.90
CA ARG A 139 7.25 -13.03 13.22
C ARG A 139 7.24 -11.74 12.43
N CYS A 140 6.84 -11.80 11.17
CA CYS A 140 6.88 -10.65 10.27
C CYS A 140 5.46 -10.17 9.92
N GLY A 141 4.55 -10.12 10.89
CA GLY A 141 3.17 -9.69 10.67
C GLY A 141 3.01 -8.21 10.31
N PHE A 142 4.03 -7.38 10.58
CA PHE A 142 4.11 -5.98 10.17
C PHE A 142 5.50 -5.69 9.60
N GLU A 143 5.55 -5.14 8.39
CA GLU A 143 6.80 -4.88 7.65
C GLU A 143 6.74 -3.54 6.91
N ALA A 144 7.91 -2.99 6.58
CA ALA A 144 8.04 -1.84 5.71
C ALA A 144 9.07 -2.07 4.60
N LEU A 145 8.69 -1.81 3.36
CA LEU A 145 9.59 -1.67 2.23
C LEU A 145 10.17 -0.27 2.24
N VAL A 146 11.47 -0.19 2.50
CA VAL A 146 12.22 1.06 2.66
C VAL A 146 13.40 1.08 1.70
N TYR A 147 13.79 2.28 1.28
CA TYR A 147 15.03 2.50 0.54
C TYR A 147 16.09 2.98 1.52
N ASP A 148 17.06 2.13 1.80
CA ASP A 148 18.11 2.44 2.76
C ASP A 148 19.44 1.80 2.32
N GLY A 149 20.54 2.27 2.90
CA GLY A 149 21.85 1.67 2.70
C GLY A 149 22.33 0.98 3.97
N GLU A 150 22.86 -0.24 3.84
CA GLU A 150 23.70 -0.83 4.88
C GLU A 150 25.12 -0.28 4.75
N GLN A 151 25.65 0.27 5.85
CA GLN A 151 27.07 0.57 5.93
C GLN A 151 27.80 -0.75 6.18
N TYR A 152 28.38 -1.33 5.13
CA TYR A 152 29.14 -2.57 5.25
C TYR A 152 30.47 -2.34 5.99
N ASN A 153 31.13 -1.18 5.84
CA ASN A 153 32.33 -0.73 6.57
C ASN A 153 32.58 0.78 6.40
N GLU A 154 33.41 1.40 7.25
CA GLU A 154 33.81 2.84 7.17
C GLU A 154 34.48 3.24 5.85
N HIS A 155 34.92 2.27 5.04
CA HIS A 155 35.68 2.48 3.81
C HIS A 155 34.92 2.06 2.54
N ASP A 156 33.68 1.57 2.68
CA ASP A 156 32.88 1.09 1.54
C ASP A 156 31.73 2.05 1.25
N GLU A 157 31.47 2.28 -0.04
CA GLU A 157 30.32 3.09 -0.44
C GLU A 157 29.05 2.34 -0.04
N SER A 158 28.23 2.93 0.83
CA SER A 158 26.96 2.34 1.24
C SER A 158 26.09 2.08 -0.01
N ILE A 159 25.79 0.81 -0.27
CA ILE A 159 24.90 0.39 -1.36
C ILE A 159 23.47 0.63 -0.90
N TRP A 160 22.77 1.52 -1.60
CA TRP A 160 21.38 1.84 -1.30
C TRP A 160 20.42 0.98 -2.11
N GLU A 161 19.62 0.19 -1.42
CA GLU A 161 18.68 -0.74 -2.04
C GLU A 161 17.31 -0.75 -1.34
N TRP A 162 16.32 -1.28 -2.05
CA TRP A 162 14.99 -1.51 -1.50
C TRP A 162 14.99 -2.81 -0.70
N ARG A 163 14.55 -2.76 0.55
CA ARG A 163 14.43 -3.96 1.39
C ARG A 163 13.24 -3.92 2.33
N TRP A 164 12.74 -5.10 2.67
CA TRP A 164 11.71 -5.28 3.68
C TRP A 164 12.33 -5.31 5.08
N ARG A 165 11.93 -4.36 5.92
CA ARG A 165 12.24 -4.33 7.35
C ARG A 165 11.08 -4.86 8.15
N ARG A 166 11.36 -5.80 9.05
CA ARG A 166 10.43 -6.24 10.08
C ARG A 166 10.16 -5.12 11.09
N LEU A 167 8.91 -4.93 11.46
CA LEU A 167 8.46 -3.98 12.47
C LEU A 167 7.78 -4.70 13.64
N GLU A 168 7.70 -4.02 14.79
CA GLU A 168 6.99 -4.52 15.96
C GLU A 168 5.47 -4.56 15.70
N PRO A 169 4.77 -5.66 16.05
CA PRO A 169 3.32 -5.74 15.87
C PRO A 169 2.59 -4.74 16.78
N PRO A 170 1.30 -4.46 16.50
CA PRO A 170 0.49 -3.64 17.41
C PRO A 170 0.48 -4.21 18.84
N PRO A 171 0.63 -3.38 19.89
CA PRO A 171 0.84 -3.87 21.26
C PRO A 171 -0.27 -4.77 21.80
N TYR A 172 -1.51 -4.60 21.32
CA TYR A 172 -2.64 -5.43 21.72
C TYR A 172 -2.50 -6.89 21.28
N VAL A 173 -1.71 -7.17 20.24
CA VAL A 173 -1.43 -8.54 19.77
C VAL A 173 -0.65 -9.33 20.82
N LEU A 174 0.20 -8.63 21.56
CA LEU A 174 1.04 -9.18 22.63
C LEU A 174 0.31 -9.29 23.98
N ALA A 175 -0.93 -8.78 24.07
CA ALA A 175 -1.69 -8.80 25.32
C ALA A 175 -2.16 -10.22 25.67
N PRO A 176 -2.10 -10.62 26.95
CA PRO A 176 -2.64 -11.91 27.39
C PRO A 176 -4.12 -12.04 27.03
N GLY A 177 -4.49 -13.16 26.40
CA GLY A 177 -5.87 -13.44 26.01
C GLY A 177 -6.33 -12.75 24.72
N TYR A 178 -5.42 -12.14 23.95
CA TYR A 178 -5.73 -11.62 22.62
C TYR A 178 -6.33 -12.72 21.72
N LYS A 179 -7.46 -12.39 21.11
CA LYS A 179 -8.10 -13.21 20.07
C LYS A 179 -7.85 -12.54 18.72
N PRO A 180 -7.41 -13.29 17.68
CA PRO A 180 -7.25 -12.75 16.33
C PRO A 180 -8.48 -11.94 15.91
N THR A 181 -8.29 -10.63 15.72
CA THR A 181 -9.37 -9.70 15.37
C THR A 181 -8.93 -8.83 14.20
N PRO A 182 -9.71 -8.74 13.11
CA PRO A 182 -9.30 -8.02 11.92
C PRO A 182 -9.31 -6.50 12.14
N ILE A 183 -8.30 -5.83 11.60
CA ILE A 183 -8.24 -4.39 11.46
C ILE A 183 -9.40 -3.96 10.55
N SER A 184 -10.29 -3.12 11.07
CA SER A 184 -11.49 -2.68 10.35
C SER A 184 -11.28 -1.37 9.60
N ALA A 185 -10.38 -0.51 10.10
CA ALA A 185 -10.06 0.75 9.45
C ALA A 185 -8.59 1.12 9.66
N TYR A 186 -8.01 1.81 8.69
CA TYR A 186 -6.64 2.28 8.74
C TYR A 186 -6.46 3.56 7.93
N THR A 187 -5.53 4.42 8.32
CA THR A 187 -5.20 5.64 7.58
C THR A 187 -3.83 6.19 7.94
N VAL A 188 -3.35 7.15 7.16
CA VAL A 188 -2.14 7.93 7.46
C VAL A 188 -2.56 9.28 8.03
N VAL A 189 -2.07 9.62 9.22
CA VAL A 189 -2.34 10.87 9.93
C VAL A 189 -1.07 11.72 9.97
N GLY A 190 -1.21 13.01 9.68
CA GLY A 190 -0.09 13.96 9.69
C GLY A 190 1.01 13.67 8.65
N GLY A 191 0.79 12.72 7.75
CA GLY A 191 1.79 12.28 6.77
C GLY A 191 2.90 11.38 7.33
N SER A 192 2.89 11.07 8.63
CA SER A 192 3.95 10.31 9.31
C SER A 192 3.44 9.15 10.16
N ASP A 193 2.18 9.18 10.61
CA ASP A 193 1.68 8.23 11.57
C ASP A 193 0.65 7.32 10.92
N ILE A 194 0.75 6.03 11.18
CA ILE A 194 -0.22 5.04 10.70
C ILE A 194 -1.20 4.79 11.83
N TRP A 195 -2.48 5.06 11.59
CA TRP A 195 -3.53 4.74 12.54
C TRP A 195 -4.26 3.50 12.07
N ILE A 196 -4.45 2.55 12.98
CA ILE A 196 -5.28 1.36 12.77
C ILE A 196 -6.37 1.33 13.83
N SER A 197 -7.54 0.86 13.45
CA SER A 197 -8.67 0.65 14.34
C SER A 197 -9.15 -0.78 14.23
N THR A 198 -9.29 -1.41 15.40
CA THR A 198 -9.72 -2.81 15.51
C THR A 198 -10.95 -2.88 16.42
N PRO A 199 -12.04 -3.53 16.00
CA PRO A 199 -13.25 -3.67 16.81
C PRO A 199 -12.94 -4.22 18.20
N ASP A 200 -13.62 -3.71 19.22
CA ASP A 200 -13.49 -4.09 20.64
C ASP A 200 -12.10 -3.92 21.28
N ILE A 201 -11.09 -3.50 20.51
CA ILE A 201 -9.71 -3.25 20.97
C ILE A 201 -9.43 -1.73 21.04
N GLY A 202 -9.81 -1.01 20.00
CA GLY A 202 -9.65 0.45 19.88
C GLY A 202 -8.67 0.85 18.78
N THR A 203 -8.19 2.10 18.87
CA THR A 203 -7.35 2.74 17.85
C THR A 203 -5.92 2.90 18.34
N TYR A 204 -4.97 2.49 17.52
CA TYR A 204 -3.54 2.54 17.78
C TYR A 204 -2.84 3.34 16.68
N SER A 205 -1.81 4.10 17.07
CA SER A 205 -0.97 4.90 16.18
C SER A 205 0.45 4.34 16.18
N PHE A 206 0.98 4.06 15.00
CA PHE A 206 2.39 3.75 14.78
C PHE A 206 3.11 4.97 14.24
N SER A 207 4.10 5.46 14.98
CA SER A 207 4.96 6.55 14.52
C SER A 207 6.05 5.98 13.61
N THR A 208 6.06 6.36 12.34
CA THR A 208 7.07 5.86 11.38
C THR A 208 8.47 6.39 11.65
N SER A 209 8.58 7.54 12.33
CA SER A 209 9.87 8.14 12.70
C SER A 209 10.47 7.50 13.96
N ALA A 210 9.64 7.22 14.97
CA ALA A 210 10.09 6.56 16.19
C ALA A 210 10.13 5.03 16.08
N GLY A 211 9.39 4.44 15.13
CA GLY A 211 9.26 2.99 15.00
C GLY A 211 8.46 2.35 16.14
N THR A 212 7.60 3.12 16.81
CA THR A 212 6.89 2.68 18.02
C THR A 212 5.39 2.89 17.93
N TRP A 213 4.65 1.99 18.59
CA TRP A 213 3.21 2.08 18.75
C TRP A 213 2.80 2.86 20.00
N SER A 214 1.67 3.55 19.90
CA SER A 214 0.98 4.21 21.01
C SER A 214 -0.52 4.02 20.86
N ARG A 215 -1.26 4.12 21.98
CA ARG A 215 -2.72 4.07 21.94
C ARG A 215 -3.27 5.45 21.61
N ALA A 216 -4.07 5.55 20.54
CA ALA A 216 -4.68 6.81 20.10
C ALA A 216 -6.09 7.02 20.68
N GLY A 217 -6.84 5.96 20.96
CA GLY A 217 -8.18 6.07 21.56
C GLY A 217 -8.95 4.76 21.74
N LYS A 218 -10.13 4.83 22.37
CA LYS A 218 -11.06 3.70 22.60
C LYS A 218 -12.35 3.82 21.75
N TRP A 219 -12.41 4.73 20.78
CA TRP A 219 -13.67 5.04 20.09
C TRP A 219 -14.03 3.99 19.03
N GLY A 220 -15.29 3.54 19.01
CA GLY A 220 -15.85 2.64 18.01
C GLY A 220 -16.47 3.34 16.79
N ALA A 221 -15.85 4.40 16.27
CA ALA A 221 -16.40 5.20 15.18
C ALA A 221 -15.41 5.33 14.00
N PRO A 222 -15.90 5.43 12.74
CA PRO A 222 -15.04 5.41 11.56
C PRO A 222 -14.14 6.65 11.50
N LEU A 223 -12.90 6.46 11.04
CA LEU A 223 -11.93 7.52 10.85
C LEU A 223 -12.52 8.66 10.00
N PRO A 224 -12.31 9.94 10.36
CA PRO A 224 -12.79 11.06 9.58
C PRO A 224 -12.14 11.05 8.19
N ARG A 225 -12.98 11.18 7.14
CA ARG A 225 -12.48 11.30 5.76
C ARG A 225 -11.64 12.59 5.62
N PRO A 226 -10.57 12.57 4.82
CA PRO A 226 -9.80 13.77 4.53
C PRO A 226 -10.69 14.81 3.82
N ARG A 227 -10.58 16.08 4.24
CA ARG A 227 -11.21 17.24 3.60
C ARG A 227 -10.43 17.68 2.38
#